data_AF-A0A7S0PTF0-F1
#
_entry.id   AF-A0A7S0PTF0-F1
#
_cell.length_a   1.000
_cell.length_b   1.000
_cell.length_c   1.000
_cell.angle_alpha   90.00
_cell.angle_beta   90.00
_cell.angle_gamma   90.00
#
_symmetry.space_group_name_H-M   'P 1'
#
loop_
_entity.id
_entity.type
_entity.pdbx_description
1 polymer ?
#
loop_
_entity_poly.entity_id
_entity_poly.type
_entity_poly.pdbx_seq_one_letter_code
_entity_poly.pdbx_strand_id
1 'polypeptide(L)'
;VRSTFAVVGDLMGPSVNGLDRLVQVPYGCGEQNMITMAPNVAAISYLNAARRLTSELKQRAEDNIAMGYQRELQYRHSNGAFSAFGEGSGSDGSLWLTAFVVRVFSQAAQVGNLATDPSVLSSAAEFIASKQNSDGSFKDPSPPVHSEMSGGAGEGAGLAAYCLLAMVEAGRSAGNVDQTISFLEGSIDSGF
;
A
#
# COMPACT_ATOMS: atom_id res chain seq x y z
N VAL A 1 -41.13 -21.85 -3.68
CA VAL A 1 -40.09 -21.15 -4.48
C VAL A 1 -39.98 -19.73 -3.95
N ARG A 2 -38.78 -19.26 -3.59
CA ARG A 2 -38.54 -17.90 -3.10
C ARG A 2 -37.62 -17.22 -4.11
N SER A 3 -38.08 -16.12 -4.70
CA SER A 3 -37.31 -15.32 -5.67
C SER A 3 -37.04 -13.96 -5.08
N THR A 4 -35.81 -13.48 -5.19
CA THR A 4 -35.37 -12.17 -4.69
C THR A 4 -34.85 -11.36 -5.87
N PHE A 5 -35.28 -10.11 -5.96
CA PHE A 5 -34.85 -9.17 -6.98
C PHE A 5 -34.35 -7.90 -6.29
N ALA A 6 -33.19 -7.40 -6.72
CA ALA A 6 -32.58 -6.18 -6.19
C ALA A 6 -32.24 -5.25 -7.35
N VAL A 7 -32.70 -4.00 -7.27
CA VAL A 7 -32.31 -2.92 -8.18
C VAL A 7 -31.30 -2.07 -7.43
N VAL A 8 -30.12 -1.89 -7.99
CA VAL A 8 -29.07 -1.09 -7.38
C VAL A 8 -28.67 0.00 -8.38
N GLY A 9 -28.80 1.26 -7.96
CA GLY A 9 -28.44 2.44 -8.77
C GLY A 9 -26.96 2.85 -8.66
N ASP A 10 -26.17 2.08 -7.90
CA ASP A 10 -24.73 2.27 -7.67
C ASP A 10 -24.02 0.93 -7.86
N LEU A 11 -22.99 0.88 -8.71
CA LEU A 11 -22.21 -0.32 -9.04
C LEU A 11 -21.70 -1.04 -7.78
N MET A 12 -21.41 -0.29 -6.71
CA MET A 12 -20.92 -0.83 -5.45
C MET A 12 -22.02 -1.06 -4.40
N GLY A 13 -23.28 -0.70 -4.67
CA GLY A 13 -24.37 -0.73 -3.69
C GLY A 13 -24.57 -2.07 -2.94
N PRO A 14 -24.35 -3.27 -3.54
CA PRO A 14 -24.35 -4.53 -2.79
C PRO A 14 -23.08 -4.71 -1.94
N SER A 15 -21.93 -4.25 -2.44
CA SER A 15 -20.60 -4.37 -1.81
C SER A 15 -20.36 -3.40 -0.67
N VAL A 16 -21.09 -2.27 -0.62
CA VAL A 16 -20.99 -1.30 0.48
C VAL A 16 -21.52 -1.86 1.80
N ASN A 17 -22.48 -2.78 1.74
CA ASN A 17 -23.01 -3.44 2.93
C ASN A 17 -21.99 -4.46 3.44
N GLY A 18 -21.35 -4.16 4.58
CA GLY A 18 -20.30 -4.99 5.17
C GLY A 18 -18.90 -4.40 5.14
N LEU A 19 -18.70 -3.19 4.57
CA LEU A 19 -17.39 -2.52 4.61
C LEU A 19 -16.92 -2.19 6.04
N ASP A 20 -17.85 -2.09 7.00
CA ASP A 20 -17.55 -2.02 8.43
C ASP A 20 -16.74 -3.22 8.94
N ARG A 21 -16.86 -4.39 8.30
CA ARG A 21 -16.08 -5.58 8.64
C ARG A 21 -14.63 -5.50 8.17
N LEU A 22 -14.31 -4.59 7.23
CA LEU A 22 -12.95 -4.31 6.80
C LEU A 22 -12.20 -3.40 7.79
N VAL A 23 -12.94 -2.70 8.67
CA VAL A 23 -12.38 -1.84 9.72
C VAL A 23 -11.95 -2.70 10.90
N GLN A 24 -10.76 -3.29 10.78
CA GLN A 24 -10.19 -4.20 11.77
C GLN A 24 -8.94 -3.61 12.43
N VAL A 25 -8.72 -3.96 13.69
CA VAL A 25 -7.52 -3.51 14.43
C VAL A 25 -6.29 -4.16 13.79
N PRO A 26 -5.25 -3.38 13.42
CA PRO A 26 -4.04 -3.96 12.85
C PRO A 26 -3.25 -4.82 13.83
N TYR A 27 -2.67 -5.92 13.34
CA TYR A 27 -1.94 -6.89 14.16
C TYR A 27 -0.83 -7.60 13.41
N GLY A 28 -0.01 -8.36 14.15
CA GLY A 28 0.99 -9.24 13.55
C GLY A 28 2.32 -8.53 13.25
N CYS A 29 3.08 -9.14 12.33
CA CYS A 29 4.33 -8.64 11.76
C CYS A 29 4.07 -7.55 10.70
N GLY A 30 5.09 -6.92 10.12
CA GLY A 30 4.90 -5.78 9.20
C GLY A 30 3.94 -6.08 8.04
N GLU A 31 4.09 -7.26 7.44
CA GLU A 31 3.18 -7.72 6.38
C GLU A 31 1.72 -7.87 6.84
N GLN A 32 1.50 -8.51 7.99
CA GLN A 32 0.16 -8.73 8.54
C GLN A 32 -0.48 -7.42 9.02
N ASN A 33 0.34 -6.52 9.54
CA ASN A 33 -0.09 -5.19 9.94
C ASN A 33 -0.57 -4.40 8.72
N MET A 34 0.16 -4.45 7.60
CA MET A 34 -0.25 -3.79 6.36
C MET A 34 -1.48 -4.43 5.70
N ILE A 35 -1.59 -5.76 5.74
CA ILE A 35 -2.80 -6.50 5.27
C ILE A 35 -4.06 -6.01 5.98
N THR A 36 -3.96 -5.63 7.25
CA THR A 36 -5.09 -5.21 8.07
C THR A 36 -5.27 -3.69 8.10
N MET A 37 -4.19 -2.91 8.01
CA MET A 37 -4.23 -1.44 7.96
C MET A 37 -4.77 -0.92 6.63
N ALA A 38 -4.33 -1.47 5.49
CA ALA A 38 -4.72 -0.95 4.17
C ALA A 38 -6.25 -0.98 3.92
N PRO A 39 -6.99 -2.05 4.32
CA PRO A 39 -8.45 -2.05 4.24
C PRO A 39 -9.13 -0.96 5.07
N ASN A 40 -8.57 -0.56 6.22
CA ASN A 40 -9.13 0.56 7.01
C ASN A 40 -9.05 1.87 6.21
N VAL A 41 -7.90 2.16 5.61
CA VAL A 41 -7.68 3.36 4.77
C VAL A 41 -8.62 3.36 3.57
N ALA A 42 -8.70 2.25 2.84
CA ALA A 42 -9.56 2.13 1.67
C ALA A 42 -11.06 2.24 2.03
N ALA A 43 -11.49 1.62 3.13
CA ALA A 43 -12.88 1.66 3.58
C ALA A 43 -13.31 3.09 3.93
N ILE A 44 -12.49 3.86 4.66
CA ILE A 44 -12.85 5.25 4.98
C ILE A 44 -12.83 6.16 3.76
N SER A 45 -11.84 6.00 2.87
CA SER A 45 -11.78 6.76 1.62
C SER A 45 -13.06 6.56 0.81
N TYR A 46 -13.47 5.31 0.65
CA TYR A 46 -14.67 4.96 -0.10
C TYR A 46 -15.95 5.45 0.58
N LEU A 47 -16.12 5.20 1.89
CA LEU A 47 -17.33 5.62 2.62
C LEU A 47 -17.47 7.15 2.65
N ASN A 48 -16.35 7.87 2.73
CA ASN A 48 -16.33 9.32 2.64
C ASN A 48 -16.78 9.79 1.24
N ALA A 49 -16.22 9.22 0.17
CA ALA A 49 -16.59 9.54 -1.21
C ALA A 49 -18.06 9.21 -1.50
N ALA A 50 -18.57 8.10 -0.97
CA ALA A 50 -19.97 7.69 -1.09
C ALA A 50 -20.94 8.48 -0.19
N ARG A 51 -20.43 9.42 0.63
CA ARG A 51 -21.21 10.18 1.63
C ARG A 51 -21.98 9.29 2.62
N ARG A 52 -21.39 8.15 2.97
CA ARG A 52 -21.95 7.15 3.91
C ARG A 52 -21.11 6.97 5.18
N LEU A 53 -20.08 7.79 5.36
CA LEU A 53 -19.20 7.74 6.53
C LEU A 53 -19.90 8.32 7.76
N THR A 54 -20.08 7.49 8.80
CA THR A 54 -20.57 7.95 10.11
C THR A 54 -19.40 8.38 11.00
N SER A 55 -19.66 9.22 12.00
CA SER A 55 -18.65 9.69 12.94
C SER A 55 -17.99 8.54 13.71
N GLU A 56 -18.78 7.52 14.09
CA GLU A 56 -18.29 6.36 14.85
C GLU A 56 -17.35 5.50 14.01
N LEU A 57 -17.71 5.24 12.74
CA LEU A 57 -16.86 4.50 11.81
C LEU A 57 -15.58 5.27 11.47
N LYS A 58 -15.70 6.59 11.31
CA LYS A 58 -14.54 7.47 11.09
C LYS A 58 -13.56 7.36 12.25
N GLN A 59 -14.02 7.59 13.47
CA GLN A 59 -13.15 7.56 14.66
C GLN A 59 -12.47 6.20 14.81
N ARG A 60 -13.23 5.11 14.71
CA ARG A 60 -12.68 3.75 14.83
C ARG A 60 -11.61 3.45 13.79
N ALA A 61 -11.82 3.87 12.55
CA ALA A 61 -10.83 3.66 11.50
C ALA A 61 -9.60 4.57 11.66
N GLU A 62 -9.78 5.83 12.07
CA GLU A 62 -8.65 6.73 12.40
C GLU A 62 -7.79 6.16 13.54
N ASP A 63 -8.41 5.63 14.59
CA ASP A 63 -7.71 4.97 15.70
C ASP A 63 -6.94 3.72 15.22
N ASN A 64 -7.58 2.87 14.41
CA ASN A 64 -6.94 1.69 13.82
C ASN A 64 -5.76 2.07 12.92
N ILE A 65 -5.91 3.09 12.07
CA ILE A 65 -4.86 3.59 11.18
C ILE A 65 -3.70 4.15 12.00
N ALA A 66 -3.96 4.92 13.06
CA ALA A 66 -2.92 5.45 13.93
C ALA A 66 -2.15 4.33 14.63
N MET A 67 -2.85 3.31 15.14
CA MET A 67 -2.22 2.12 15.71
C MET A 67 -1.39 1.36 14.69
N GLY A 68 -1.92 1.14 13.48
CA GLY A 68 -1.23 0.46 12.38
C GLY A 68 0.03 1.19 11.96
N TYR A 69 -0.03 2.52 11.84
CA TYR A 69 1.12 3.37 11.52
C TYR A 69 2.23 3.22 12.57
N GLN A 70 1.90 3.40 13.86
CA GLN A 70 2.89 3.28 14.95
C GLN A 70 3.47 1.86 15.04
N ARG A 71 2.67 0.84 14.77
CA ARG A 71 3.13 -0.55 14.73
C ARG A 71 4.08 -0.79 13.55
N GLU A 72 3.75 -0.29 12.38
CA GLU A 72 4.55 -0.48 11.16
C GLU A 72 5.94 0.13 11.29
N LEU A 73 6.07 1.25 12.01
CA LEU A 73 7.37 1.88 12.27
C LEU A 73 8.35 0.96 13.03
N GLN A 74 7.87 -0.08 13.73
CA GLN A 74 8.72 -1.07 14.38
C GLN A 74 9.41 -2.01 13.37
N TYR A 75 8.89 -2.06 12.14
CA TYR A 75 9.41 -2.87 11.04
C TYR A 75 10.23 -2.07 10.02
N ARG A 76 10.46 -0.78 10.31
CA ARG A 76 11.28 0.12 9.50
C ARG A 76 12.78 -0.13 9.74
N HIS A 77 13.53 -0.08 8.65
CA HIS A 77 14.98 -0.18 8.62
C HIS A 77 15.61 1.21 8.66
N SER A 78 16.87 1.26 9.10
CA SER A 78 17.71 2.46 9.12
C SER A 78 17.93 3.06 7.74
N ASN A 79 17.94 2.23 6.69
CA ASN A 79 18.02 2.64 5.29
C ASN A 79 16.69 3.16 4.70
N GLY A 80 15.60 3.19 5.50
CA GLY A 80 14.27 3.64 5.08
C GLY A 80 13.32 2.54 4.59
N ALA A 81 13.80 1.32 4.39
CA ALA A 81 12.98 0.20 3.93
C ALA A 81 12.06 -0.37 5.03
N PHE A 82 11.14 -1.24 4.64
CA PHE A 82 10.30 -2.04 5.53
C PHE A 82 10.45 -3.52 5.22
N SER A 83 10.37 -4.39 6.23
CA SER A 83 10.33 -5.86 6.06
C SER A 83 9.32 -6.50 7.01
N ALA A 84 8.97 -7.76 6.81
CA ALA A 84 8.06 -8.46 7.71
C ALA A 84 8.51 -8.44 9.19
N PHE A 85 9.81 -8.56 9.43
CA PHE A 85 10.38 -8.73 10.77
C PHE A 85 11.24 -7.55 11.25
N GLY A 86 11.35 -6.48 10.44
CA GLY A 86 12.06 -5.27 10.79
C GLY A 86 13.58 -5.36 10.71
N GLU A 87 14.24 -4.34 11.26
CA GLU A 87 15.69 -4.23 11.36
C GLU A 87 16.26 -5.38 12.19
N GLY A 88 17.35 -6.00 11.73
CA GLY A 88 17.96 -7.16 12.39
C GLY A 88 17.44 -8.52 11.92
N SER A 89 16.53 -8.57 10.94
CA SER A 89 16.10 -9.82 10.30
C SER A 89 17.13 -10.43 9.33
N GLY A 90 18.29 -9.77 9.13
CA GLY A 90 19.31 -10.17 8.17
C GLY A 90 18.97 -9.86 6.71
N SER A 91 18.03 -8.94 6.47
CA SER A 91 17.59 -8.47 5.14
C SER A 91 17.74 -6.95 5.07
N ASP A 92 18.01 -6.42 3.87
CA ASP A 92 18.07 -4.97 3.60
C ASP A 92 16.67 -4.32 3.45
N GLY A 93 15.60 -5.08 3.67
CA GLY A 93 14.22 -4.66 3.48
C GLY A 93 13.60 -5.17 2.18
N SER A 94 12.26 -5.29 2.17
CA SER A 94 11.48 -5.67 0.99
C SER A 94 11.16 -4.43 0.19
N LEU A 95 11.53 -4.44 -1.09
CA LEU A 95 11.17 -3.36 -2.01
C LEU A 95 9.66 -3.27 -2.21
N TRP A 96 8.99 -4.40 -2.41
CA TRP A 96 7.56 -4.44 -2.61
C TRP A 96 6.80 -3.94 -1.37
N LEU A 97 7.17 -4.42 -0.17
CA LEU A 97 6.51 -3.99 1.06
C LEU A 97 6.75 -2.49 1.32
N THR A 98 7.97 -2.00 1.05
CA THR A 98 8.28 -0.58 1.18
C THR A 98 7.42 0.28 0.25
N ALA A 99 7.24 -0.15 -1.01
CA ALA A 99 6.33 0.53 -1.94
C ALA A 99 4.86 0.49 -1.45
N PHE A 100 4.43 -0.64 -0.90
CA PHE A 100 3.08 -0.77 -0.35
C PHE A 100 2.85 0.16 0.85
N VAL A 101 3.83 0.25 1.77
CA VAL A 101 3.81 1.17 2.91
C VAL A 101 3.75 2.62 2.44
N VAL A 102 4.61 3.03 1.48
CA VAL A 102 4.61 4.40 0.92
C VAL A 102 3.23 4.77 0.39
N ARG A 103 2.63 3.88 -0.39
CA ARG A 103 1.30 4.09 -0.98
C ARG A 103 0.22 4.26 0.10
N VAL A 104 0.12 3.30 1.01
CA VAL A 104 -0.93 3.27 2.05
C VAL A 104 -0.77 4.43 3.03
N PHE A 105 0.47 4.77 3.43
CA PHE A 105 0.72 5.90 4.33
C PHE A 105 0.39 7.24 3.67
N SER A 106 0.69 7.41 2.40
CA SER A 106 0.28 8.61 1.67
C SER A 106 -1.24 8.75 1.62
N GLN A 107 -1.94 7.66 1.28
CA GLN A 107 -3.40 7.64 1.28
C GLN A 107 -3.96 7.92 2.68
N ALA A 108 -3.41 7.29 3.73
CA ALA A 108 -3.80 7.50 5.12
C ALA A 108 -3.67 8.96 5.56
N ALA A 109 -2.62 9.66 5.14
CA ALA A 109 -2.41 11.08 5.41
C ALA A 109 -3.45 11.99 4.71
N GLN A 110 -4.10 11.53 3.64
CA GLN A 110 -5.14 12.28 2.93
C GLN A 110 -6.54 12.06 3.51
N VAL A 111 -6.82 10.88 4.07
CA VAL A 111 -8.18 10.48 4.47
C VAL A 111 -8.51 10.76 5.94
N GLY A 112 -7.52 11.07 6.78
CA GLY A 112 -7.72 11.34 8.21
C GLY A 112 -6.78 12.41 8.75
N ASN A 113 -7.00 12.80 10.00
CA ASN A 113 -6.10 13.71 10.74
C ASN A 113 -4.82 12.99 11.24
N LEU A 114 -4.28 12.05 10.47
CA LEU A 114 -3.09 11.32 10.86
C LEU A 114 -1.86 12.19 10.65
N ALA A 115 -1.24 12.60 11.75
CA ALA A 115 0.09 13.20 11.73
C ALA A 115 1.13 12.13 11.36
N THR A 116 1.42 12.01 10.07
CA THR A 116 2.55 11.22 9.57
C THR A 116 3.82 12.05 9.62
N ASP A 117 4.94 11.42 9.95
CA ASP A 117 6.25 12.07 9.86
C ASP A 117 6.67 12.08 8.38
N PRO A 118 6.83 13.25 7.74
CA PRO A 118 7.19 13.34 6.33
C PRO A 118 8.52 12.65 6.00
N SER A 119 9.43 12.53 6.98
CA SER A 119 10.73 11.88 6.82
C SER A 119 10.62 10.37 6.59
N VAL A 120 9.58 9.73 7.15
CA VAL A 120 9.32 8.29 6.96
C VAL A 120 9.05 8.02 5.49
N LEU A 121 8.11 8.76 4.89
CA LEU A 121 7.79 8.64 3.47
C LEU A 121 8.97 9.03 2.58
N SER A 122 9.72 10.09 2.91
CA SER A 122 10.89 10.51 2.13
C SER A 122 11.98 9.42 2.10
N SER A 123 12.35 8.87 3.25
CA SER A 123 13.39 7.83 3.33
C SER A 123 12.99 6.52 2.64
N ALA A 124 11.72 6.12 2.74
CA ALA A 124 11.21 4.94 2.04
C ALA A 124 11.19 5.15 0.52
N ALA A 125 10.81 6.36 0.07
CA ALA A 125 10.88 6.78 -1.32
C ALA A 125 12.32 6.78 -1.87
N GLU A 126 13.28 7.29 -1.10
CA GLU A 126 14.70 7.27 -1.45
C GLU A 126 15.24 5.83 -1.54
N PHE A 127 14.84 4.95 -0.61
CA PHE A 127 15.17 3.54 -0.69
C PHE A 127 14.65 2.91 -1.98
N ILE A 128 13.37 3.11 -2.33
CA ILE A 128 12.79 2.59 -3.58
C ILE A 128 13.59 3.09 -4.78
N ALA A 129 13.83 4.40 -4.87
CA ALA A 129 14.61 5.01 -5.96
C ALA A 129 16.03 4.43 -6.07
N SER A 130 16.68 4.13 -4.93
CA SER A 130 18.02 3.54 -4.90
C SER A 130 18.09 2.09 -5.43
N LYS A 131 16.95 1.40 -5.53
CA LYS A 131 16.86 0.02 -6.02
C LYS A 131 16.46 -0.07 -7.50
N GLN A 132 16.31 1.06 -8.18
CA GLN A 132 16.07 1.10 -9.61
C GLN A 132 17.35 0.71 -10.37
N ASN A 133 17.24 -0.22 -11.31
CA ASN A 133 18.32 -0.60 -12.21
C ASN A 133 18.49 0.44 -13.33
N SER A 134 19.63 0.40 -14.04
CA SER A 134 19.92 1.35 -15.12
C SER A 134 18.98 1.24 -16.33
N ASP A 135 18.29 0.11 -16.48
CA ASP A 135 17.27 -0.11 -17.50
C ASP A 135 15.87 0.32 -17.06
N GLY A 136 15.69 0.82 -15.83
CA GLY A 136 14.40 1.22 -15.26
C GLY A 136 13.65 0.10 -14.55
N SER A 137 14.17 -1.14 -14.58
CA SER A 137 13.58 -2.27 -13.86
C SER A 137 13.85 -2.22 -12.36
N PHE A 138 13.11 -3.03 -11.61
CA PHE A 138 13.30 -3.21 -10.17
C PHE A 138 13.43 -4.68 -9.83
N LYS A 139 14.23 -4.99 -8.81
CA LYS A 139 14.35 -6.34 -8.26
C LYS A 139 14.27 -6.27 -6.74
N ASP A 140 13.31 -6.97 -6.16
CA ASP A 140 13.18 -7.04 -4.70
C ASP A 140 14.30 -7.93 -4.12
N PRO A 141 15.21 -7.38 -3.29
CA PRO A 141 16.25 -8.17 -2.65
C PRO A 141 15.70 -9.11 -1.56
N SER A 142 14.48 -8.86 -1.07
CA SER A 142 13.86 -9.65 -0.02
C SER A 142 12.35 -9.62 -0.18
N PRO A 143 11.79 -10.41 -1.12
CA PRO A 143 10.37 -10.46 -1.38
C PRO A 143 9.53 -10.77 -0.13
N PRO A 144 8.25 -10.38 -0.11
CA PRO A 144 7.36 -10.67 1.01
C PRO A 144 7.24 -12.17 1.30
N VAL A 145 7.12 -12.52 2.58
CA VAL A 145 6.84 -13.88 3.05
C VAL A 145 5.44 -14.32 2.60
N HIS A 146 4.45 -13.42 2.69
CA HIS A 146 3.11 -13.63 2.13
C HIS A 146 3.05 -13.11 0.69
N SER A 147 3.57 -13.90 -0.24
CA SER A 147 3.63 -13.56 -1.67
C SER A 147 2.27 -13.22 -2.28
N GLU A 148 1.17 -13.76 -1.74
CA GLU A 148 -0.20 -13.49 -2.18
C GLU A 148 -0.58 -12.02 -2.03
N MET A 149 0.04 -11.31 -1.07
CA MET A 149 -0.17 -9.88 -0.86
C MET A 149 0.28 -9.05 -2.06
N SER A 150 1.25 -9.56 -2.82
CA SER A 150 1.79 -8.89 -4.01
C SER A 150 0.87 -8.96 -5.22
N GLY A 151 -0.13 -9.87 -5.24
CA GLY A 151 -1.09 -9.97 -6.34
C GLY A 151 -0.47 -10.21 -7.72
N GLY A 152 0.74 -10.78 -7.78
CA GLY A 152 1.51 -10.94 -9.02
C GLY A 152 2.42 -9.76 -9.38
N ALA A 153 2.45 -8.70 -8.57
CA ALA A 153 3.33 -7.54 -8.73
C ALA A 153 4.61 -7.63 -7.88
N GLY A 154 5.02 -8.84 -7.46
CA GLY A 154 6.20 -9.05 -6.64
C GLY A 154 7.53 -9.03 -7.41
N GLU A 155 7.50 -9.11 -8.74
CA GLU A 155 8.68 -9.17 -9.59
C GLU A 155 8.47 -8.54 -10.98
N GLY A 156 9.55 -8.38 -11.73
CA GLY A 156 9.55 -7.94 -13.13
C GLY A 156 8.82 -6.63 -13.39
N ALA A 157 8.10 -6.55 -14.51
CA ALA A 157 7.30 -5.40 -14.90
C ALA A 157 6.21 -5.05 -13.87
N GLY A 158 5.63 -6.04 -13.19
CA GLY A 158 4.62 -5.82 -12.16
C GLY A 158 5.17 -5.05 -10.97
N LEU A 159 6.35 -5.42 -10.48
CA LEU A 159 7.03 -4.70 -9.40
C LEU A 159 7.43 -3.29 -9.82
N ALA A 160 7.98 -3.12 -11.03
CA ALA A 160 8.34 -1.81 -11.54
C ALA A 160 7.13 -0.86 -11.66
N ALA A 161 6.01 -1.37 -12.20
CA ALA A 161 4.76 -0.62 -12.29
C ALA A 161 4.22 -0.25 -10.91
N TYR A 162 4.30 -1.18 -9.96
CA TYR A 162 3.82 -0.96 -8.59
C TYR A 162 4.65 0.08 -7.83
N CYS A 163 5.99 -0.02 -7.90
CA CYS A 163 6.90 0.98 -7.33
C CYS A 163 6.66 2.37 -7.92
N LEU A 164 6.52 2.48 -9.24
CA LEU A 164 6.22 3.74 -9.89
C LEU A 164 4.86 4.31 -9.44
N LEU A 165 3.81 3.49 -9.44
CA LEU A 165 2.47 3.89 -9.02
C LEU A 165 2.46 4.39 -7.57
N ALA A 166 3.07 3.64 -6.65
CA ALA A 166 3.14 4.02 -5.24
C ALA A 166 3.83 5.37 -5.03
N MET A 167 4.92 5.63 -5.76
CA MET A 167 5.68 6.87 -5.68
C MET A 167 4.90 8.05 -6.27
N VAL A 168 4.25 7.86 -7.42
CA VAL A 168 3.41 8.89 -8.06
C VAL A 168 2.21 9.24 -7.19
N GLU A 169 1.48 8.26 -6.66
CA GLU A 169 0.37 8.49 -5.73
C GLU A 169 0.84 9.23 -4.46
N ALA A 170 2.07 8.95 -4.01
CA ALA A 170 2.65 9.62 -2.86
C ALA A 170 3.24 11.01 -3.15
N GLY A 171 3.22 11.48 -4.40
CA GLY A 171 3.85 12.73 -4.81
C GLY A 171 5.38 12.72 -4.64
N ARG A 172 6.00 11.55 -4.80
CA ARG A 172 7.45 11.32 -4.66
C ARG A 172 8.07 10.91 -6.00
N SER A 173 9.35 11.22 -6.20
CA SER A 173 10.06 10.88 -7.44
C SER A 173 10.59 9.44 -7.38
N ALA A 174 10.13 8.56 -8.28
CA ALA A 174 10.51 7.14 -8.35
C ALA A 174 11.90 6.91 -8.96
N GLY A 175 12.92 7.66 -8.53
CA GLY A 175 14.19 7.70 -9.26
C GLY A 175 13.99 8.30 -10.65
N ASN A 176 14.49 7.63 -11.68
CA ASN A 176 14.32 8.01 -13.08
C ASN A 176 12.99 7.47 -13.65
N VAL A 177 11.93 8.25 -13.52
CA VAL A 177 10.57 7.90 -13.95
C VAL A 177 10.52 7.52 -15.44
N ASP A 178 11.22 8.27 -16.30
CA ASP A 178 11.20 8.05 -17.76
C ASP A 178 11.80 6.68 -18.13
N GLN A 179 12.83 6.24 -17.42
CA GLN A 179 13.40 4.91 -17.62
C GLN A 179 12.45 3.80 -17.18
N THR A 180 11.77 3.95 -16.04
CA THR A 180 10.76 2.96 -15.62
C THR A 180 9.62 2.88 -16.63
N ILE A 181 9.15 4.01 -17.16
CA ILE A 181 8.12 4.03 -18.20
C ILE A 181 8.61 3.30 -19.46
N SER A 182 9.82 3.60 -19.92
CA SER A 182 10.42 2.95 -21.10
C SER A 182 10.54 1.43 -20.91
N PHE A 183 10.93 0.98 -19.71
CA PHE A 183 10.99 -0.44 -19.36
C PHE A 183 9.60 -1.09 -19.44
N LEU A 184 8.58 -0.46 -18.87
CA LEU A 184 7.21 -0.97 -18.86
C LEU A 184 6.61 -1.03 -20.28
N GLU A 185 6.85 -0.02 -21.11
CA GLU A 185 6.44 -0.02 -22.52
C GLU A 185 7.07 -1.21 -23.27
N GLY A 186 8.37 -1.43 -23.08
CA GLY A 186 9.07 -2.58 -23.67
C GLY A 186 8.52 -3.94 -23.23
N SER A 187 8.16 -4.09 -21.95
CA SER A 187 7.54 -5.31 -21.42
C SER A 187 6.13 -5.56 -21.95
N ILE A 188 5.36 -4.51 -22.25
CA ILE A 188 4.03 -4.66 -22.85
C ILE A 188 4.17 -5.20 -24.29
N ASP A 189 5.12 -4.66 -25.05
CA ASP A 189 5.36 -5.05 -26.43
C ASP A 189 5.90 -6.49 -26.56
N SER A 190 6.65 -6.97 -25.57
CA SER A 190 7.11 -8.37 -25.52
C SER A 190 6.03 -9.36 -25.08
N GLY A 191 4.86 -8.88 -24.63
CA GLY A 191 3.81 -9.72 -24.07
C GLY A 191 4.22 -10.31 -22.72
N PHE A 192 4.85 -9.48 -21.87
CA PHE A 192 5.54 -9.69 -20.57
C PHE A 192 7.07 -9.57 -20.65
#